data_AF-A0A0D8HIY0-F1
#
_entry.id   AF-A0A0D8HIY0-F1
#
_cell.length_a   1.000
_cell.length_b   1.000
_cell.length_c   1.000
_cell.angle_alpha   90.00
_cell.angle_beta   90.00
_cell.angle_gamma   90.00
#
_symmetry.space_group_name_H-M   'P 1'
#
loop_
_entity.id
_entity.type
_entity.pdbx_description
1 polymer ?
#
loop_
_entity_poly.entity_id
_entity_poly.type
_entity_poly.pdbx_seq_one_letter_code
_entity_poly.pdbx_strand_id
1 'polypeptide(L)'
;MAAHDVEVEIDGAKDASARAQSKIIRDYLEALERNRPRRGRKRTRDTVEKQLALVEEQLNDADPLDRLHLIQKRIDLEAELVNLKNKVDIGELEERFVASAREYSDRKGISYDAWHALGIPNETLEKAGIDVPKVTTRRRRSAE
;
A
#
# COMPACT_ATOMS: atom_id res chain seq x y z
N MET A 1 57.91 -21.75 -2.21
CA MET A 1 57.07 -21.55 -1.01
C MET A 1 56.42 -20.19 -1.16
N ALA A 2 55.26 -20.14 -1.80
CA ALA A 2 54.49 -18.92 -2.03
C ALA A 2 53.05 -19.21 -1.62
N ALA A 3 52.54 -18.33 -0.77
CA ALA A 3 51.23 -18.39 -0.16
C ALA A 3 50.12 -18.29 -1.22
N HIS A 4 49.09 -19.11 -1.07
CA HIS A 4 47.76 -18.76 -1.55
C HIS A 4 46.86 -18.75 -0.32
N ASP A 5 46.74 -17.56 0.26
CA ASP A 5 45.59 -17.13 1.04
C ASP A 5 44.32 -17.45 0.26
N VAL A 6 43.47 -18.30 0.83
CA VAL A 6 42.11 -18.54 0.35
C VAL A 6 41.23 -17.56 1.13
N GLU A 7 40.91 -16.43 0.50
CA GLU A 7 39.91 -15.49 1.01
C GLU A 7 38.55 -16.22 1.13
N VAL A 8 38.17 -16.53 2.36
CA VAL A 8 36.82 -16.92 2.76
C VAL A 8 36.21 -15.73 3.46
N GLU A 9 35.42 -14.92 2.76
CA GLU A 9 34.44 -13.99 3.34
C GLU A 9 33.68 -13.29 2.20
N ILE A 10 32.34 -13.35 2.17
CA ILE A 10 31.30 -12.28 2.04
C ILE A 10 29.92 -12.88 1.62
N ASP A 11 29.32 -13.84 2.36
CA ASP A 11 27.97 -14.36 2.02
C ASP A 11 26.87 -14.06 3.06
N GLY A 12 27.22 -13.74 4.31
CA GLY A 12 26.22 -13.52 5.37
C GLY A 12 25.35 -12.25 5.20
N ALA A 13 25.90 -11.18 4.63
CA ALA A 13 25.23 -9.88 4.52
C ALA A 13 24.15 -9.84 3.41
N LYS A 14 24.41 -10.49 2.26
CA LYS A 14 23.46 -10.58 1.13
C LYS A 14 22.25 -11.45 1.45
N ASP A 15 22.44 -12.47 2.28
CA ASP A 15 21.37 -13.33 2.75
C ASP A 15 20.47 -12.66 3.79
N ALA A 16 21.03 -11.79 4.63
CA ALA A 16 20.26 -10.99 5.57
C ALA A 16 19.35 -9.98 4.85
N SER A 17 19.87 -9.26 3.85
CA SER A 17 19.08 -8.34 3.04
C SER A 17 17.98 -9.07 2.26
N ALA A 18 18.27 -10.26 1.74
CA ALA A 18 17.29 -11.08 1.04
C ALA A 18 16.08 -11.50 1.89
N ARG A 19 16.32 -11.86 3.16
CA ARG A 19 15.24 -12.21 4.09
C ARG A 19 14.44 -10.98 4.49
N ALA A 20 15.12 -9.85 4.71
CA ALA A 20 14.46 -8.57 4.99
C ALA A 20 13.55 -8.13 3.84
N GLN A 21 14.03 -8.19 2.59
CA GLN A 21 13.23 -7.91 1.38
C GLN A 21 12.01 -8.83 1.31
N SER A 22 12.20 -10.14 1.50
CA SER A 22 11.09 -11.10 1.46
C SER A 22 10.01 -10.80 2.51
N LYS A 23 10.42 -10.33 3.69
CA LYS A 23 9.49 -9.87 4.74
C LYS A 23 8.73 -8.62 4.31
N ILE A 24 9.42 -7.61 3.77
CA ILE A 24 8.80 -6.37 3.28
C ILE A 24 7.75 -6.66 2.20
N ILE A 25 8.11 -7.48 1.21
CA ILE A 25 7.18 -7.87 0.13
C ILE A 25 5.96 -8.58 0.70
N ARG A 26 6.14 -9.55 1.61
CA ARG A 26 5.03 -10.27 2.24
C ARG A 26 4.12 -9.33 3.02
N ASP A 27 4.70 -8.51 3.90
CA ASP A 27 3.94 -7.59 4.75
C ASP A 27 3.08 -6.64 3.91
N TYR A 28 3.63 -6.11 2.79
CA TYR A 28 2.88 -5.27 1.86
C TYR A 28 1.74 -6.02 1.16
N LEU A 29 2.00 -7.23 0.62
CA LEU A 29 0.97 -8.03 -0.06
C LEU A 29 -0.18 -8.44 0.87
N GLU A 30 0.14 -8.86 2.11
CA GLU A 30 -0.88 -9.20 3.10
C GLU A 30 -1.72 -7.97 3.47
N ALA A 31 -1.09 -6.81 3.65
CA ALA A 31 -1.80 -5.58 3.96
C ALA A 31 -2.68 -5.11 2.79
N LEU A 32 -2.20 -5.24 1.55
CA LEU A 32 -2.95 -4.94 0.33
C LEU A 32 -4.20 -5.82 0.20
N GLU A 33 -4.07 -7.12 0.46
CA GLU A 33 -5.20 -8.05 0.43
C GLU A 33 -6.27 -7.69 1.47
N ARG A 34 -5.87 -7.33 2.69
CA ARG A 34 -6.78 -6.91 3.77
C ARG A 34 -7.53 -5.62 3.49
N ASN A 35 -6.98 -4.72 2.67
CA ASN A 35 -7.50 -3.37 2.47
C ASN A 35 -8.02 -3.09 1.06
N ARG A 36 -8.22 -4.14 0.26
CA ARG A 36 -8.73 -4.01 -1.11
C ARG A 36 -10.02 -3.18 -1.13
N PRO A 37 -10.04 -2.01 -1.82
CA PRO A 37 -11.15 -1.08 -1.70
C PRO A 37 -12.44 -1.62 -2.34
N ARG A 38 -13.57 -1.47 -1.65
CA ARG A 38 -14.90 -1.61 -2.26
C ARG A 38 -15.26 -0.30 -2.98
N ARG A 39 -15.74 -0.42 -4.23
CA ARG A 39 -16.01 0.68 -5.20
C ARG A 39 -16.74 1.88 -4.56
N GLY A 40 -16.16 3.08 -4.66
CA GLY A 40 -16.77 4.35 -4.23
C GLY A 40 -15.75 5.50 -4.09
N ARG A 41 -16.23 6.76 -4.11
CA ARG A 41 -15.41 7.98 -3.97
C ARG A 41 -14.66 7.98 -2.64
N LYS A 42 -13.37 8.39 -2.63
CA LYS A 42 -12.52 8.37 -1.43
C LYS A 42 -13.06 9.36 -0.37
N ARG A 43 -13.52 8.86 0.79
CA ARG A 43 -13.64 9.65 2.03
C ARG A 43 -12.23 9.89 2.62
N THR A 44 -11.98 11.06 3.21
CA THR A 44 -10.67 11.43 3.78
C THR A 44 -10.76 11.57 5.30
N ARG A 45 -9.65 11.28 6.01
CA ARG A 45 -9.57 11.30 7.48
C ARG A 45 -10.00 12.63 8.08
N ASP A 46 -9.49 13.74 7.55
CA ASP A 46 -9.84 15.10 7.99
C ASP A 46 -11.35 15.38 7.89
N THR A 47 -12.03 14.92 6.83
CA THR A 47 -13.48 15.09 6.71
C THR A 47 -14.27 14.26 7.72
N VAL A 48 -13.77 13.08 8.09
CA VAL A 48 -14.39 12.20 9.07
C VAL A 48 -14.18 12.74 10.49
N GLU A 49 -12.99 13.25 10.82
CA GLU A 49 -12.69 13.90 12.11
C GLU A 49 -13.56 15.14 12.32
N LYS A 50 -13.74 15.97 11.28
CA LYS A 50 -14.66 17.13 11.33
C LYS A 50 -16.12 16.71 11.55
N GLN A 51 -16.57 15.64 10.89
CA GLN A 51 -17.92 15.11 11.10
C GLN A 51 -18.10 14.53 12.50
N LEU A 52 -17.06 13.93 13.08
CA LEU A 52 -17.08 13.42 14.44
C LEU A 52 -17.23 14.55 15.46
N ALA A 53 -16.43 15.61 15.34
CA ALA A 53 -16.51 16.78 16.21
C ALA A 53 -17.91 17.43 16.19
N LEU A 54 -18.52 17.55 15.00
CA LEU A 54 -19.89 18.06 14.87
C LEU A 54 -20.93 17.17 15.57
N VAL A 55 -20.77 15.84 15.48
CA VAL A 55 -21.66 14.89 16.16
C VAL A 55 -21.51 14.98 17.67
N GLU A 56 -20.28 15.16 18.18
CA GLU A 56 -20.02 15.35 19.61
C GLU A 56 -20.64 16.64 20.16
N GLU A 57 -20.59 17.73 19.38
CA GLU A 57 -21.27 18.98 19.75
C GLU A 57 -22.79 18.79 19.83
N GLN A 58 -23.38 18.13 18.83
CA GLN A 58 -24.83 17.87 18.76
C GLN A 58 -25.34 16.96 19.88
N LEU A 59 -24.48 16.11 20.47
CA LEU A 59 -24.87 15.18 21.54
C LEU A 59 -25.17 15.85 22.90
N ASN A 60 -24.76 17.11 23.08
CA ASN A 60 -24.94 17.83 24.34
C ASN A 60 -26.40 18.22 24.57
N ASP A 61 -27.08 18.68 23.51
CA ASP A 61 -28.45 19.20 23.56
C ASP A 61 -29.48 18.29 22.86
N ALA A 62 -29.07 17.09 22.44
CA ALA A 62 -29.94 16.16 21.71
C ALA A 62 -31.03 15.54 22.59
N ASP A 63 -32.24 15.50 22.06
CA ASP A 63 -33.35 14.72 22.60
C ASP A 63 -33.04 13.21 22.61
N PRO A 64 -33.71 12.39 23.45
CA PRO A 64 -33.33 11.00 23.66
C PRO A 64 -33.23 10.12 22.40
N LEU A 65 -34.10 10.35 21.42
CA LEU A 65 -34.08 9.61 20.14
C LEU A 65 -32.93 10.07 19.24
N ASP A 66 -32.71 11.38 19.11
CA ASP A 66 -31.62 11.95 18.32
C ASP A 66 -30.26 11.58 18.91
N ARG A 67 -30.17 11.54 20.25
CA ARG A 67 -28.98 11.08 20.97
C ARG A 67 -28.61 9.66 20.58
N LEU A 68 -29.57 8.75 20.45
CA LEU A 68 -29.32 7.38 19.99
C LEU A 68 -28.74 7.35 18.56
N HIS A 69 -29.31 8.13 17.64
CA HIS A 69 -28.83 8.22 16.27
C HIS A 69 -27.43 8.85 16.16
N LEU A 70 -27.17 9.90 16.93
CA LEU A 70 -25.87 10.56 16.99
C LEU A 70 -24.80 9.64 17.60
N ILE A 71 -25.14 8.84 18.62
CA ILE A 71 -24.23 7.82 19.17
C ILE A 71 -23.90 6.77 18.11
N GLN A 72 -24.90 6.27 17.36
CA GLN A 72 -24.63 5.32 16.27
C GLN A 72 -23.72 5.94 15.20
N LYS A 73 -24.00 7.18 14.80
CA LYS A 73 -23.18 7.91 13.84
C LYS A 73 -21.75 8.13 14.35
N ARG A 74 -21.56 8.39 15.64
CA ARG A 74 -20.24 8.48 16.28
C ARG A 74 -19.47 7.17 16.13
N ILE A 75 -20.10 6.04 16.46
CA ILE A 75 -19.51 4.69 16.33
C ILE A 75 -19.11 4.43 14.88
N ASP A 76 -19.96 4.76 13.92
CA ASP A 76 -19.68 4.55 12.50
C ASP A 76 -18.48 5.40 12.02
N LEU A 77 -18.41 6.66 12.45
CA LEU A 77 -17.30 7.57 12.13
C LEU A 77 -15.98 7.13 12.78
N GLU A 78 -16.01 6.69 14.03
CA GLU A 78 -14.85 6.13 14.73
C GLU A 78 -14.33 4.86 14.03
N ALA A 79 -15.23 3.94 13.65
CA ALA A 79 -14.88 2.74 12.89
C ALA A 79 -14.27 3.09 11.53
N GLU A 80 -14.77 4.15 10.88
CA GLU A 80 -14.18 4.65 9.64
C GLU A 80 -12.78 5.24 9.84
N LEU A 81 -12.53 5.97 10.93
CA LEU A 81 -11.18 6.47 11.25
C LEU A 81 -10.19 5.34 11.46
N VAL A 82 -10.59 4.26 12.15
CA VAL A 82 -9.74 3.06 12.29
C VAL A 82 -9.39 2.47 10.92
N ASN A 83 -10.37 2.34 10.03
CA ASN A 83 -10.15 1.84 8.67
C ASN A 83 -9.24 2.76 7.84
N LEU A 84 -9.36 4.08 8.01
CA LEU A 84 -8.49 5.05 7.35
C LEU A 84 -7.06 4.99 7.91
N LYS A 85 -6.88 4.75 9.22
CA LYS A 85 -5.56 4.52 9.82
C LYS A 85 -4.89 3.27 9.24
N ASN A 86 -5.61 2.16 9.12
CA ASN A 86 -5.08 0.94 8.48
C ASN A 86 -4.61 1.19 7.04
N LYS A 87 -5.26 2.11 6.30
CA LYS A 87 -4.79 2.53 4.98
C LYS A 87 -3.51 3.38 5.02
N VAL A 88 -3.32 4.21 6.04
CA VAL A 88 -2.07 4.95 6.26
C VAL A 88 -0.93 3.97 6.55
N ASP A 89 -1.17 2.94 7.37
CA ASP A 89 -0.17 1.90 7.67
C ASP A 89 0.27 1.16 6.38
N ILE A 90 -0.63 0.97 5.41
CA ILE A 90 -0.25 0.44 4.09
C ILE A 90 0.62 1.40 3.30
N GLY A 91 0.41 2.71 3.42
CA GLY A 91 1.25 3.71 2.75
C GLY A 91 2.72 3.55 3.16
N GLU A 92 2.97 3.37 4.46
CA GLU A 92 4.33 3.11 4.96
C GLU A 92 4.91 1.79 4.43
N LEU A 93 4.06 0.75 4.32
CA LEU A 93 4.46 -0.53 3.73
C LEU A 93 4.72 -0.42 2.22
N GLU A 94 3.96 0.42 1.50
CA GLU A 94 4.14 0.71 0.09
C GLU A 94 5.49 1.39 -0.18
N GLU A 95 5.89 2.35 0.66
CA GLU A 95 7.19 3.01 0.55
C GLU A 95 8.36 2.01 0.69
N ARG A 96 8.25 1.10 1.67
CA ARG A 96 9.25 0.03 1.87
C ARG A 96 9.25 -0.96 0.71
N PHE A 97 8.07 -1.31 0.20
CA PHE A 97 7.92 -2.14 -0.99
C PHE A 97 8.62 -1.50 -2.18
N VAL A 98 8.34 -0.22 -2.47
CA VAL A 98 8.95 0.54 -3.56
C VAL A 98 10.47 0.52 -3.49
N ALA A 99 11.05 0.65 -2.29
CA ALA A 99 12.50 0.61 -2.09
C ALA A 99 13.13 -0.77 -2.35
N SER A 100 12.37 -1.87 -2.19
CA SER A 100 12.91 -3.24 -2.22
C SER A 100 12.48 -4.05 -3.45
N ALA A 101 11.39 -3.67 -4.11
CA ALA A 101 10.70 -4.54 -5.06
C ALA A 101 11.47 -4.77 -6.36
N ARG A 102 12.27 -3.79 -6.82
CA ARG A 102 13.12 -3.98 -8.01
C ARG A 102 14.18 -5.04 -7.81
N GLU A 103 15.01 -4.89 -6.78
CA GLU A 103 16.09 -5.84 -6.48
C GLU A 103 15.53 -7.25 -6.19
N TYR A 104 14.40 -7.31 -5.47
CA TYR A 104 13.70 -8.57 -5.24
C TYR A 104 13.22 -9.22 -6.55
N SER A 105 12.64 -8.44 -7.46
CA SER A 105 12.16 -8.91 -8.76
C SER A 105 13.30 -9.39 -9.65
N ASP A 106 14.40 -8.64 -9.73
CA ASP A 106 15.59 -8.98 -10.52
C ASP A 106 16.20 -10.31 -10.05
N ARG A 107 16.28 -10.51 -8.73
CA ARG A 107 16.80 -11.75 -8.13
C ARG A 107 15.89 -12.95 -8.31
N LYS A 108 14.56 -12.74 -8.35
CA LYS A 108 13.56 -13.81 -8.42
C LYS A 108 12.99 -14.04 -9.81
N GLY A 109 13.34 -13.21 -10.79
CA GLY A 109 12.79 -13.26 -12.14
C GLY A 109 11.29 -12.95 -12.18
N ILE A 110 10.81 -12.04 -11.32
CA ILE A 110 9.38 -11.68 -11.25
C ILE A 110 9.08 -10.58 -12.27
N SER A 111 8.11 -10.82 -13.15
CA SER A 111 7.69 -9.87 -14.17
C SER A 111 6.66 -8.86 -13.65
N TYR A 112 6.50 -7.75 -14.38
CA TYR A 112 5.40 -6.80 -14.18
C TYR A 112 4.03 -7.50 -14.15
N ASP A 113 3.77 -8.41 -15.09
CA ASP A 113 2.47 -9.09 -15.20
C ASP A 113 2.11 -9.87 -13.93
N ALA A 114 3.11 -10.45 -13.25
CA ALA A 114 2.90 -11.15 -11.99
C ALA A 114 2.46 -10.19 -10.87
N TRP A 115 3.11 -9.04 -10.75
CA TRP A 115 2.74 -8.01 -9.78
C TRP A 115 1.37 -7.38 -10.07
N HIS A 116 1.10 -7.11 -11.35
CA HIS A 116 -0.18 -6.57 -11.79
C HIS A 116 -1.33 -7.56 -11.56
N ALA A 117 -1.10 -8.87 -11.78
CA ALA A 117 -2.08 -9.92 -11.49
C ALA A 117 -2.46 -10.00 -10.00
N LEU A 118 -1.51 -9.68 -9.10
CA LEU A 118 -1.77 -9.57 -7.66
C LEU A 118 -2.54 -8.29 -7.27
N GLY A 119 -2.79 -7.40 -8.22
CA GLY A 119 -3.56 -6.17 -8.01
C GLY A 119 -2.75 -4.99 -7.48
N ILE A 120 -1.42 -5.03 -7.62
CA ILE A 120 -0.57 -3.87 -7.31
C ILE A 120 -0.80 -2.79 -8.38
N PRO A 121 -1.08 -1.53 -8.00
CA PRO A 121 -1.28 -0.45 -8.95
C PRO A 121 -0.03 -0.16 -9.80
N ASN A 122 -0.24 0.22 -11.06
CA ASN A 122 0.86 0.62 -11.96
C ASN A 122 1.69 1.76 -11.38
N GLU A 123 1.07 2.75 -10.73
CA GLU A 123 1.78 3.87 -10.09
C GLU A 123 2.79 3.38 -9.04
N THR A 124 2.45 2.36 -8.27
CA THR A 124 3.34 1.77 -7.26
C THR A 124 4.48 1.00 -7.93
N LEU A 125 4.19 0.24 -8.99
CA LEU A 125 5.21 -0.50 -9.74
C LEU A 125 6.18 0.42 -10.49
N GLU A 126 5.68 1.53 -11.05
CA GLU A 126 6.48 2.59 -11.65
C GLU A 126 7.43 3.23 -10.63
N LYS A 127 6.92 3.58 -9.44
CA LYS A 127 7.75 4.11 -8.34
C LYS A 127 8.81 3.12 -7.91
N ALA A 128 8.48 1.83 -7.87
CA ALA A 128 9.41 0.75 -7.57
C ALA A 128 10.45 0.53 -8.69
N GLY A 129 10.32 1.20 -9.83
CA GLY A 129 11.21 1.02 -10.98
C GLY A 129 11.03 -0.33 -11.68
N ILE A 130 9.86 -0.97 -11.57
CA ILE A 130 9.51 -2.16 -12.35
C ILE A 130 9.04 -1.69 -13.73
N ASP A 131 9.52 -2.32 -14.80
CA ASP A 131 9.22 -1.88 -16.16
C ASP A 131 7.74 -2.11 -16.49
N VAL A 132 6.98 -1.02 -16.59
CA VAL A 132 5.57 -1.06 -16.93
C VAL A 132 5.39 -0.88 -18.44
N PRO A 133 4.54 -1.69 -19.09
CA PRO A 133 4.28 -1.54 -20.52
C PRO A 133 3.62 -0.19 -20.80
N LYS A 134 4.36 0.72 -21.46
CA LYS A 134 3.80 2.00 -21.90
C LYS A 134 2.82 1.73 -23.04
N VAL A 135 1.52 1.97 -22.81
CA VAL A 135 0.51 1.97 -23.88
C VAL A 135 0.87 3.06 -24.87
N THR A 136 1.60 2.70 -25.92
CA THR A 136 1.89 3.57 -27.03
C THR A 136 0.66 3.58 -27.91
N THR A 137 -0.20 4.57 -27.71
CA THR A 137 -1.35 4.83 -28.58
C THR A 137 -0.83 5.20 -29.96
N ARG A 138 -0.58 4.20 -30.80
CA ARG A 138 -0.23 4.41 -32.20
C ARG A 138 -1.52 4.85 -32.89
N ARG A 139 -1.77 6.16 -32.88
CA ARG A 139 -2.82 6.81 -33.69
C ARG A 139 -2.57 6.36 -35.14
N ARG A 140 -3.35 5.38 -35.62
CA ARG A 140 -3.42 5.07 -37.04
C ARG A 140 -4.01 6.32 -37.70
N ARG A 141 -3.14 7.12 -38.29
CA ARG A 141 -3.50 8.19 -39.21
C ARG A 141 -3.99 7.46 -40.46
N SER A 142 -5.29 7.18 -40.53
CA SER A 142 -5.94 6.77 -41.77
C SER A 142 -5.88 7.98 -42.69
N ALA A 143 -5.11 7.84 -43.77
CA ALA A 143 -5.25 8.67 -44.94
C ALA A 143 -6.44 8.11 -45.72
N GLU A 144 -7.46 8.93 -45.95
CA GLU A 144 -8.31 8.92 -47.13
C GLU A 144 -8.90 10.31 -47.33
#